data_AF-A0A7R9I1V8-F1
#
_entry.id   AF-A0A7R9I1V8-F1
#
_cell.length_a   1.000
_cell.length_b   1.000
_cell.length_c   1.000
_cell.angle_alpha   90.00
_cell.angle_beta   90.00
_cell.angle_gamma   90.00
#
_symmetry.space_group_name_H-M   'P 1'
#
loop_
_entity.id
_entity.type
_entity.pdbx_description
1 polymer ?
#
loop_
_entity_poly.entity_id
_entity_poly.type
_entity_poly.pdbx_seq_one_letter_code
_entity_poly.pdbx_strand_id
1 'polypeptide(L)'
;MINGTNCLNKRVQDLFCSVQLNVNNPHFLIMQGRITKVLNMKPPEILSMIEEAAGTSMYEVKRMSTRSTIERKDIKMKELSSVVKEEIAPKLEKMKTERQQVMEYNKIQRELDLLTRLYVAWRYVSAEEKGGVLETLEKQLKEKEKLEAKALANQKNIKDTLASEEKNKKQLAKSLKEDKALPQILFILCNRENDATGTSPSELLVGRNLPRPGDWIAPG
;
A
#
# COMPACT_ATOMS: atom_id res chain seq x y z
N MET A 1 56.65 62.72 -7.88
CA MET A 1 56.28 62.22 -9.22
C MET A 1 57.45 61.45 -9.80
N ILE A 2 57.20 60.37 -10.55
CA ILE A 2 58.23 59.68 -11.36
C ILE A 2 57.81 59.87 -12.81
N ASN A 3 58.67 60.48 -13.64
CA ASN A 3 58.43 60.72 -15.07
C ASN A 3 57.06 61.34 -15.38
N GLY A 4 56.66 62.40 -14.66
CA GLY A 4 55.37 63.05 -14.89
C GLY A 4 54.14 62.35 -14.31
N THR A 5 54.29 61.16 -13.72
CA THR A 5 53.18 60.41 -13.10
C THR A 5 53.18 60.53 -11.57
N ASN A 6 51.99 60.65 -10.99
CA ASN A 6 51.81 60.54 -9.54
C ASN A 6 52.00 59.09 -9.11
N CYS A 7 52.94 58.90 -8.17
CA CYS A 7 53.34 57.60 -7.67
C CYS A 7 53.26 57.60 -6.15
N LEU A 8 52.99 56.43 -5.57
CA LEU A 8 53.05 56.25 -4.12
C LEU A 8 54.48 56.49 -3.62
N ASN A 9 54.63 57.04 -2.41
CA ASN A 9 55.94 57.31 -1.81
C ASN A 9 56.83 56.04 -1.80
N LYS A 10 56.25 54.88 -1.49
CA LYS A 10 56.94 53.58 -1.56
C LYS A 10 57.59 53.30 -2.92
N ARG A 11 56.92 53.63 -4.03
CA ARG A 11 57.45 53.41 -5.38
C ARG A 11 58.63 54.34 -5.69
N VAL A 12 58.60 55.56 -5.14
CA VAL A 12 59.73 56.49 -5.23
C VAL A 12 60.90 55.96 -4.41
N GLN A 13 60.64 55.47 -3.20
CA GLN A 13 61.66 54.84 -2.36
C GLN A 13 62.27 53.60 -3.01
N ASP A 14 61.44 52.72 -3.60
CA ASP A 14 61.90 51.52 -4.31
C ASP A 14 62.79 51.88 -5.52
N LEU A 15 62.51 52.99 -6.21
CA LEU A 15 63.36 53.52 -7.29
C LEU A 15 64.72 53.99 -6.77
N PHE A 16 64.78 54.70 -5.65
CA PHE A 16 66.07 55.11 -5.08
C PHE A 16 66.86 53.91 -4.53
N CYS A 17 66.18 52.93 -3.94
CA CYS A 17 66.81 51.69 -3.51
C CYS A 17 67.39 50.89 -4.69
N SER A 18 66.83 50.97 -5.91
CA SER A 18 67.38 50.26 -7.07
C SER A 18 68.69 50.83 -7.59
N VAL A 19 68.94 52.12 -7.36
CA VAL A 19 70.24 52.79 -7.56
C VAL A 19 71.10 52.80 -6.30
N GLN A 20 70.79 51.94 -5.32
CA GLN A 20 71.53 51.78 -4.05
C GLN A 20 71.56 53.06 -3.19
N LEU A 21 70.59 53.95 -3.35
CA LEU A 21 70.44 55.16 -2.54
C LEU A 21 69.36 54.95 -1.48
N ASN A 22 69.77 54.91 -0.22
CA ASN A 22 68.82 54.93 0.89
C ASN A 22 68.42 56.39 1.21
N VAL A 23 67.20 56.78 0.82
CA VAL A 23 66.68 58.15 1.06
C VAL A 23 66.40 58.40 2.54
N ASN A 24 66.10 57.36 3.32
CA ASN A 24 65.78 57.50 4.74
C ASN A 24 67.04 57.70 5.60
N ASN A 25 68.18 57.21 5.12
CA ASN A 25 69.47 57.39 5.77
C ASN A 25 70.54 57.74 4.71
N PRO A 26 70.71 59.03 4.38
CA PRO A 26 71.60 59.43 3.29
C PRO A 26 73.05 59.44 3.76
N HIS A 27 73.61 58.26 4.02
CA HIS A 27 75.05 58.10 4.30
C HIS A 27 75.92 58.36 3.08
N PHE A 28 75.33 58.37 1.88
CA PHE A 28 75.99 58.71 0.62
C PHE A 28 76.27 60.22 0.44
N LEU A 29 75.72 61.10 1.29
CA LEU A 29 75.85 62.56 1.14
C LEU A 29 76.38 63.23 2.43
N ILE A 30 77.57 63.82 2.35
CA ILE A 30 78.21 64.53 3.47
C ILE A 30 77.96 66.03 3.32
N MET A 31 76.98 66.55 4.06
CA MET A 31 76.76 67.99 4.18
C MET A 31 77.78 68.64 5.12
N GLN A 32 77.96 69.97 5.02
CA GLN A 32 78.79 70.72 5.97
C GLN A 32 78.32 70.46 7.41
N GLY A 33 79.26 70.17 8.32
CA GLY A 33 78.97 69.83 9.71
C GLY A 33 78.60 68.35 9.95
N ARG A 34 78.46 67.53 8.90
CA ARG A 34 78.19 66.09 9.06
C ARG A 34 79.46 65.29 9.38
N ILE A 35 80.64 65.79 9.05
CA ILE A 35 81.92 65.13 9.34
C ILE A 35 82.17 64.93 10.85
N THR A 36 81.84 65.94 11.67
CA THR A 36 81.96 65.85 13.13
C THR A 36 80.94 64.89 13.73
N LYS A 37 79.77 64.72 13.10
CA LYS A 37 78.80 63.70 13.50
C LYS A 37 79.33 62.30 13.23
N VAL A 38 79.90 62.04 12.05
CA VAL A 38 80.51 60.74 11.69
C VAL A 38 81.63 60.36 12.65
N LEU A 39 82.48 61.32 13.03
CA LEU A 39 83.57 61.09 14.00
C LEU A 39 83.05 60.71 15.41
N ASN A 40 81.84 61.15 15.77
CA ASN A 40 81.24 60.92 17.08
C ASN A 40 80.13 59.84 17.05
N MET A 41 80.00 59.07 15.96
CA MET A 41 78.97 58.03 15.85
C MET A 41 79.24 56.87 16.79
N LYS A 42 78.16 56.26 17.29
CA LYS A 42 78.27 55.03 18.09
C LYS A 42 78.58 53.83 17.18
N PRO A 43 79.23 52.77 17.68
CA PRO A 43 79.49 51.54 16.91
C PRO A 43 78.31 50.99 16.07
N PRO A 44 77.05 50.92 16.55
CA PRO A 44 75.93 50.48 15.73
C PRO A 44 75.57 51.44 14.58
N GLU A 45 75.81 52.73 14.74
CA GLU A 45 75.57 53.73 13.68
C GLU A 45 76.64 53.64 12.59
N ILE A 46 77.90 53.39 12.98
CA ILE A 46 79.00 53.12 12.05
C ILE A 46 78.74 51.82 11.28
N LEU A 47 78.28 50.77 11.97
CA LEU A 47 77.93 49.49 11.35
C LEU A 47 76.82 49.67 10.31
N SER A 48 75.74 50.38 10.66
CA SER A 48 74.64 50.70 9.74
C SER A 48 75.15 51.49 8.51
N MET A 49 76.06 52.44 8.70
CA MET A 49 76.68 53.19 7.60
C MET A 49 77.47 52.26 6.66
N ILE A 50 78.24 51.33 7.22
CA ILE A 50 79.03 50.36 6.44
C ILE A 50 78.12 49.38 5.71
N GLU A 51 77.07 48.87 6.36
CA GLU A 51 76.09 47.95 5.77
C GLU A 51 75.30 48.59 4.63
N GLU A 52 75.01 49.89 4.74
CA GLU A 52 74.41 50.66 3.65
C GLU A 52 75.38 50.87 2.49
N ALA A 53 76.65 51.21 2.77
CA ALA A 53 77.68 51.35 1.74
C ALA A 53 77.99 50.03 1.03
N ALA A 54 77.90 48.91 1.75
CA ALA A 54 78.05 47.56 1.20
C ALA A 54 76.76 47.05 0.50
N GLY A 55 75.65 47.77 0.63
CA GLY A 55 74.34 47.38 0.07
C GLY A 55 73.67 46.19 0.75
N THR A 56 74.20 45.68 1.88
CA THR A 56 73.67 44.51 2.59
C THR A 56 72.42 44.84 3.41
N SER A 57 72.30 46.08 3.90
CA SER A 57 71.18 46.54 4.73
C SER A 57 69.81 46.33 4.06
N MET A 58 69.67 46.71 2.78
CA MET A 58 68.40 46.56 2.03
C MET A 58 68.03 45.09 1.81
N TYR A 59 69.03 44.24 1.55
CA TYR A 59 68.82 42.81 1.40
C TYR A 59 68.30 42.18 2.70
N GLU A 60 68.87 42.53 3.85
CA GLU A 60 68.44 41.99 5.14
C GLU A 60 67.02 42.40 5.51
N VAL A 61 66.68 43.68 5.33
CA VAL A 61 65.30 44.17 5.54
C VAL A 61 64.32 43.44 4.62
N LYS A 62 64.67 43.25 3.35
CA LYS A 62 63.83 42.52 2.40
C LYS A 62 63.71 41.03 2.76
N ARG A 63 64.79 40.39 3.19
CA ARG A 63 64.81 39.00 3.63
C ARG A 63 63.90 38.80 4.84
N MET A 64 64.01 39.66 5.85
CA MET A 64 63.19 39.60 7.07
C MET A 64 61.70 39.80 6.77
N SER A 65 61.35 40.81 5.96
CA SER A 65 59.95 41.05 5.58
C SER A 65 59.35 39.90 4.73
N THR A 66 60.15 39.31 3.85
CA THR A 66 59.74 38.16 3.03
C THR A 66 59.54 36.94 3.91
N ARG A 67 60.47 36.68 4.83
CA ARG A 67 60.36 35.58 5.80
C ARG A 67 59.10 35.68 6.66
N SER A 68 58.84 36.85 7.25
CA SER A 68 57.61 37.07 8.02
C SER A 68 56.34 36.90 7.17
N THR A 69 56.40 37.20 5.88
CA THR A 69 55.27 36.99 4.96
C THR A 69 55.06 35.50 4.65
N ILE A 70 56.14 34.73 4.48
CA ILE A 70 56.09 33.27 4.31
C ILE A 70 55.51 32.63 5.57
N GLU A 71 56.02 32.96 6.75
CA GLU A 71 55.55 32.42 8.03
C GLU A 71 54.05 32.67 8.23
N ARG A 72 53.56 33.89 7.93
CA ARG A 72 52.12 34.20 7.98
C ARG A 72 51.30 33.40 6.97
N LYS A 73 51.83 33.15 5.77
CA LYS A 73 51.15 32.32 4.77
C LYS A 73 51.10 30.86 5.19
N ASP A 74 52.18 30.34 5.78
CA ASP A 74 52.24 28.96 6.25
C ASP A 74 51.25 28.70 7.39
N ILE A 75 51.10 29.66 8.31
CA ILE A 75 50.08 29.59 9.38
C ILE A 75 48.68 29.50 8.75
N LYS A 76 48.34 30.41 7.82
CA LYS A 76 47.04 30.40 7.14
C LYS A 76 46.79 29.11 6.34
N MET A 77 47.83 28.56 5.71
CA MET A 77 47.71 27.29 4.98
C MET A 77 47.44 26.12 5.93
N LYS A 78 48.03 26.12 7.13
CA LYS A 78 47.74 25.13 8.17
C LYS A 78 46.30 25.25 8.67
N GLU A 79 45.84 26.46 8.96
CA GLU A 79 44.46 26.72 9.37
C GLU A 79 43.47 26.21 8.31
N LEU A 80 43.69 26.56 7.04
CA LEU A 80 42.83 26.10 5.94
C LEU A 80 42.85 24.58 5.79
N SER A 81 44.02 23.95 5.92
CA SER A 81 44.16 22.49 5.88
C SER A 81 43.39 21.82 7.03
N SER A 82 43.38 22.44 8.22
CA SER A 82 42.58 21.98 9.36
C SER A 82 41.09 22.03 9.04
N VAL A 83 40.58 23.17 8.57
CA VAL A 83 39.16 23.36 8.21
C VAL A 83 38.71 22.33 7.17
N VAL A 84 39.52 22.08 6.14
CA VAL A 84 39.20 21.08 5.11
C VAL A 84 39.08 19.68 5.70
N LYS A 85 39.97 19.31 6.63
CA LYS A 85 39.99 17.97 7.23
C LYS A 85 38.93 17.78 8.31
N GLU A 86 38.73 18.78 9.16
CA GLU A 86 37.91 18.68 10.37
C GLU A 86 36.45 19.03 10.11
N GLU A 87 36.16 19.89 9.13
CA GLU A 87 34.78 20.33 8.86
C GLU A 87 34.27 19.77 7.53
N ILE A 88 35.03 19.97 6.45
CA ILE A 88 34.55 19.64 5.09
C ILE A 88 34.51 18.11 4.88
N ALA A 89 35.58 17.40 5.23
CA ALA A 89 35.64 15.94 5.05
C ALA A 89 34.50 15.18 5.78
N PRO A 90 34.21 15.42 7.07
CA PRO A 90 33.11 14.71 7.74
C PRO A 90 31.75 15.14 7.21
N LYS A 91 31.57 16.41 6.78
CA LYS A 91 30.31 16.82 6.17
C LYS A 91 30.07 16.11 4.84
N LEU A 92 31.12 15.95 4.03
CA LEU A 92 31.06 15.18 2.79
C LEU A 92 30.71 13.71 3.06
N GLU A 93 31.31 13.11 4.09
CA GLU A 93 31.03 11.72 4.43
C GLU A 93 29.60 11.52 4.92
N LYS A 94 29.07 12.43 5.76
CA LYS A 94 27.65 12.46 6.13
C LYS A 94 26.74 12.50 4.90
N MET A 95 27.01 13.39 3.95
CA MET A 95 26.22 13.49 2.71
C MET A 95 26.27 12.21 1.86
N LYS A 96 27.40 11.48 1.83
CA LYS A 96 27.47 10.18 1.17
C LYS A 96 26.58 9.15 1.87
N THR A 97 26.61 9.10 3.20
CA THR A 97 25.75 8.17 3.96
C THR A 97 24.26 8.47 3.78
N GLU A 98 23.88 9.75 3.81
CA GLU A 98 22.51 10.21 3.55
C GLU A 98 22.06 9.82 2.13
N ARG A 99 22.92 10.04 1.13
CA ARG A 99 22.65 9.58 -0.25
C ARG A 99 22.42 8.07 -0.31
N GLN A 100 23.24 7.27 0.38
CA GLN A 100 23.08 5.82 0.37
C GLN A 100 21.75 5.41 1.01
N GLN A 101 21.36 6.04 2.12
CA GLN A 101 20.06 5.81 2.77
C GLN A 101 18.89 6.14 1.85
N VAL A 102 18.94 7.25 1.12
CA VAL A 102 17.91 7.62 0.14
C VAL A 102 17.84 6.62 -1.00
N MET A 103 18.98 6.11 -1.46
CA MET A 103 19.02 5.08 -2.50
C MET A 103 18.37 3.77 -2.04
N GLU A 104 18.61 3.34 -0.81
CA GLU A 104 17.94 2.16 -0.23
C GLU A 104 16.45 2.40 -0.02
N TYR A 105 16.06 3.57 0.51
CA TYR A 105 14.65 3.96 0.63
C TYR A 105 13.92 3.89 -0.71
N ASN A 106 14.52 4.42 -1.78
CA ASN A 106 13.93 4.36 -3.13
C ASN A 106 13.83 2.93 -3.70
N LYS A 107 14.69 2.00 -3.28
CA LYS A 107 14.54 0.58 -3.64
C LYS A 107 13.35 -0.02 -2.91
N ILE A 108 13.30 0.15 -1.59
CA ILE A 108 12.22 -0.36 -0.73
C ILE A 108 10.88 0.21 -1.18
N GLN A 109 10.81 1.50 -1.50
CA GLN A 109 9.58 2.15 -1.98
C GLN A 109 9.09 1.52 -3.29
N ARG A 110 9.99 1.21 -4.23
CA ARG A 110 9.62 0.54 -5.48
C ARG A 110 9.10 -0.88 -5.25
N GLU A 111 9.73 -1.62 -4.34
CA GLU A 111 9.25 -2.95 -3.95
C GLU A 111 7.88 -2.86 -3.28
N LEU A 112 7.70 -1.91 -2.37
CA LEU A 112 6.43 -1.68 -1.69
C LEU A 112 5.31 -1.32 -2.68
N ASP A 113 5.58 -0.46 -3.65
CA ASP A 113 4.63 -0.10 -4.69
C ASP A 113 4.23 -1.31 -5.55
N LEU A 114 5.20 -2.17 -5.90
CA LEU A 114 4.95 -3.41 -6.62
C LEU A 114 4.08 -4.38 -5.80
N LEU A 115 4.45 -4.64 -4.54
CA LEU A 115 3.69 -5.51 -3.65
C LEU A 115 2.27 -4.99 -3.41
N THR A 116 2.13 -3.67 -3.25
CA THR A 116 0.82 -3.03 -3.04
C THR A 116 -0.07 -3.22 -4.28
N ARG A 117 0.47 -3.03 -5.48
CA ARG A 117 -0.25 -3.31 -6.74
C ARG A 117 -0.67 -4.78 -6.84
N LEU A 118 0.24 -5.69 -6.53
CA LEU A 118 -0.04 -7.13 -6.52
C LEU A 118 -1.15 -7.48 -5.51
N TYR A 119 -1.08 -6.91 -4.31
CA TYR A 119 -2.08 -7.11 -3.26
C TYR A 119 -3.46 -6.60 -3.68
N VAL A 120 -3.53 -5.42 -4.31
CA VAL A 120 -4.80 -4.89 -4.84
C VAL A 120 -5.36 -5.79 -5.95
N ALA A 121 -4.52 -6.27 -6.87
CA ALA A 121 -4.93 -7.19 -7.92
C ALA A 121 -5.45 -8.52 -7.34
N TRP A 122 -4.73 -9.11 -6.38
CA TRP A 122 -5.16 -10.32 -5.67
C TRP A 122 -6.50 -10.11 -4.96
N ARG A 123 -6.67 -8.98 -4.26
CA ARG A 123 -7.95 -8.64 -3.61
C ARG A 123 -9.11 -8.56 -4.61
N TYR A 124 -8.88 -8.03 -5.80
CA TYR A 124 -9.90 -7.95 -6.85
C TYR A 124 -10.29 -9.36 -7.33
N VAL A 125 -9.31 -10.19 -7.70
CA VAL A 125 -9.56 -11.57 -8.15
C VAL A 125 -10.27 -12.39 -7.07
N SER A 126 -9.80 -12.32 -5.82
CA SER A 126 -10.47 -13.02 -4.71
C SER A 126 -11.89 -12.52 -4.43
N ALA A 127 -12.19 -11.25 -4.71
CA ALA A 127 -13.56 -10.73 -4.60
C ALA A 127 -14.46 -11.24 -5.73
N GLU A 128 -13.93 -11.33 -6.95
CA GLU A 128 -14.62 -11.88 -8.12
C GLU A 128 -14.94 -13.37 -7.94
N GLU A 129 -13.98 -14.17 -7.48
CA GLU A 129 -14.19 -15.60 -7.16
C GLU A 129 -15.27 -15.77 -6.10
N LYS A 130 -15.24 -14.97 -5.01
CA LYS A 130 -16.27 -15.00 -3.97
C LYS A 130 -17.64 -14.58 -4.50
N GLY A 131 -17.69 -13.57 -5.38
CA GLY A 131 -18.91 -13.15 -6.05
C GLY A 131 -19.52 -14.25 -6.93
N GLY A 132 -18.69 -14.93 -7.71
CA GLY A 132 -19.11 -16.08 -8.52
C GLY A 132 -19.64 -17.24 -7.66
N VAL A 133 -18.96 -17.55 -6.54
CA VAL A 133 -19.45 -18.54 -5.58
C VAL A 133 -20.80 -18.12 -5.00
N LEU A 134 -20.97 -16.84 -4.64
CA LEU A 134 -22.24 -16.32 -4.13
C LEU A 134 -23.38 -16.49 -5.16
N GLU A 135 -23.12 -16.16 -6.43
CA GLU A 135 -24.10 -16.30 -7.51
C GLU A 135 -24.50 -17.77 -7.75
N THR A 136 -23.54 -18.70 -7.66
CA THR A 136 -23.86 -20.14 -7.74
C THR A 136 -24.69 -20.62 -6.55
N LEU A 137 -24.39 -20.16 -5.34
CA LEU A 137 -25.19 -20.47 -4.16
C LEU A 137 -26.60 -19.92 -4.26
N GLU A 138 -26.77 -18.70 -4.77
CA GLU A 138 -28.09 -18.09 -5.00
C GLU A 138 -28.93 -18.87 -6.01
N LYS A 139 -28.31 -19.36 -7.09
CA LYS A 139 -28.99 -20.23 -8.07
C LYS A 139 -29.45 -21.54 -7.42
N GLN A 140 -28.58 -22.18 -6.64
CA GLN A 140 -28.92 -23.41 -5.92
C GLN A 140 -30.03 -23.19 -4.87
N LEU A 141 -30.02 -22.05 -4.17
CA LEU A 141 -31.09 -21.69 -3.24
C LEU A 141 -32.43 -21.52 -3.95
N LYS A 142 -32.47 -20.78 -5.07
CA LYS A 142 -33.69 -20.61 -5.87
C LYS A 142 -34.23 -21.92 -6.42
N GLU A 143 -33.36 -22.86 -6.80
CA GLU A 143 -33.78 -24.20 -7.23
C GLU A 143 -34.35 -25.02 -6.08
N LYS A 144 -33.71 -24.99 -4.91
CA LYS A 144 -34.24 -25.65 -3.69
C LYS A 144 -35.59 -25.07 -3.27
N GLU A 145 -35.75 -23.75 -3.25
CA GLU A 145 -37.03 -23.09 -2.96
C GLU A 145 -38.13 -23.53 -3.92
N LYS A 146 -37.83 -23.64 -5.23
CA LYS A 146 -38.79 -24.17 -6.22
C LYS A 146 -39.15 -25.63 -5.95
N LEU A 147 -38.20 -26.47 -5.57
CA LEU A 147 -38.44 -27.87 -5.23
C LEU A 147 -39.27 -27.98 -3.95
N GLU A 148 -38.99 -27.17 -2.93
CA GLU A 148 -39.76 -27.10 -1.69
C GLU A 148 -41.19 -26.63 -1.95
N ALA A 149 -41.38 -25.61 -2.78
CA ALA A 149 -42.71 -25.14 -3.17
C ALA A 149 -43.51 -26.23 -3.91
N LYS A 150 -42.87 -26.98 -4.82
CA LYS A 150 -43.48 -28.14 -5.50
C LYS A 150 -43.81 -29.26 -4.51
N ALA A 151 -42.91 -29.56 -3.57
CA ALA A 151 -43.14 -30.57 -2.54
C ALA A 151 -44.30 -30.20 -1.62
N LEU A 152 -44.41 -28.93 -1.23
CA LEU A 152 -45.55 -28.38 -0.48
C LEU A 152 -46.86 -28.47 -1.25
N ALA A 153 -46.87 -28.13 -2.54
CA ALA A 153 -48.04 -28.27 -3.39
C ALA A 153 -48.47 -29.75 -3.53
N ASN A 154 -47.51 -30.64 -3.77
CA ASN A 154 -47.77 -32.08 -3.81
C ASN A 154 -48.29 -32.60 -2.47
N GLN A 155 -47.74 -32.15 -1.34
CA GLN A 155 -48.23 -32.53 -0.02
C GLN A 155 -49.67 -32.07 0.22
N LYS A 156 -50.04 -30.86 -0.24
CA LYS A 156 -51.44 -30.38 -0.21
C LYS A 156 -52.35 -31.26 -1.07
N ASN A 157 -51.96 -31.53 -2.32
CA ASN A 157 -52.73 -32.39 -3.22
C ASN A 157 -52.92 -33.80 -2.63
N ILE A 158 -51.87 -34.39 -2.04
CA ILE A 158 -51.96 -35.69 -1.38
C ILE A 158 -52.92 -35.63 -0.18
N LYS A 159 -52.84 -34.58 0.65
CA LYS A 159 -53.80 -34.39 1.76
C LYS A 159 -55.25 -34.28 1.27
N ASP A 160 -55.48 -33.55 0.18
CA ASP A 160 -56.81 -33.37 -0.39
C ASP A 160 -57.36 -34.70 -0.96
N THR A 161 -56.51 -35.48 -1.66
CA THR A 161 -56.88 -36.82 -2.15
C THR A 161 -57.16 -37.78 -0.99
N LEU A 162 -56.34 -37.80 0.07
CA LEU A 162 -56.59 -38.59 1.27
C LEU A 162 -57.92 -38.21 1.93
N ALA A 163 -58.24 -36.92 2.02
CA ALA A 163 -59.52 -36.47 2.56
C ALA A 163 -60.70 -36.94 1.70
N SER A 164 -60.54 -36.98 0.37
CA SER A 164 -61.56 -37.52 -0.54
C SER A 164 -61.72 -39.04 -0.42
N GLU A 165 -60.62 -39.78 -0.30
CA GLU A 165 -60.61 -41.23 -0.07
C GLU A 165 -61.21 -41.60 1.29
N GLU A 166 -60.97 -40.81 2.34
CA GLU A 166 -61.65 -40.99 3.63
C GLU A 166 -63.16 -40.78 3.53
N LYS A 167 -63.62 -39.78 2.76
CA LYS A 167 -65.06 -39.58 2.50
C LYS A 167 -65.64 -40.76 1.71
N ASN A 168 -64.94 -41.25 0.69
CA ASN A 168 -65.35 -42.41 -0.09
C ASN A 168 -65.42 -43.68 0.77
N LYS A 169 -64.42 -43.94 1.62
CA LYS A 169 -64.47 -45.04 2.60
C LYS A 169 -65.66 -44.93 3.55
N LYS A 170 -65.99 -43.73 4.04
CA LYS A 170 -67.16 -43.50 4.89
C LYS A 170 -68.47 -43.78 4.14
N GLN A 171 -68.58 -43.38 2.88
CA GLN A 171 -69.74 -43.69 2.04
C GLN A 171 -69.85 -45.20 1.76
N LEU A 172 -68.76 -45.85 1.37
CA LEU A 172 -68.71 -47.29 1.13
C LEU A 172 -69.10 -48.08 2.39
N ALA A 173 -68.60 -47.66 3.56
CA ALA A 173 -68.97 -48.27 4.84
C ALA A 173 -70.45 -48.08 5.20
N LYS A 174 -71.09 -47.01 4.71
CA LYS A 174 -72.53 -46.78 4.88
C LYS A 174 -73.33 -47.73 3.98
N SER A 175 -72.95 -47.84 2.71
CA SER A 175 -73.55 -48.81 1.78
C SER A 175 -73.38 -50.26 2.26
N LEU A 176 -72.22 -50.60 2.84
CA LEU A 176 -71.97 -51.94 3.39
C LEU A 176 -72.80 -52.25 4.65
N LYS A 177 -73.22 -51.23 5.40
CA LYS A 177 -74.20 -51.37 6.50
C LYS A 177 -75.62 -51.56 5.97
N GLU A 178 -75.96 -50.86 4.89
CA GLU A 178 -77.23 -51.03 4.18
C GLU A 178 -77.33 -52.45 3.58
N ASP A 179 -76.26 -52.95 2.95
CA ASP A 179 -76.19 -54.32 2.43
C ASP A 179 -76.28 -55.39 3.53
N LYS A 180 -75.65 -55.16 4.69
CA LYS A 180 -75.78 -56.04 5.86
C LYS A 180 -77.18 -56.00 6.49
N ALA A 181 -77.97 -54.96 6.24
CA ALA A 181 -79.35 -54.86 6.70
C ALA A 181 -80.35 -55.52 5.72
N LEU A 182 -79.96 -55.77 4.46
CA LEU A 182 -80.82 -56.42 3.45
C LEU A 182 -81.35 -57.80 3.90
N PRO A 183 -80.57 -58.70 4.53
CA PRO A 183 -81.10 -59.96 5.05
C PRO A 183 -82.19 -59.78 6.12
N GLN A 184 -82.09 -58.74 6.97
CA GLN A 184 -83.06 -58.45 8.03
C GLN A 184 -84.35 -57.85 7.46
N ILE A 185 -84.24 -56.99 6.44
CA ILE A 185 -85.39 -56.39 5.74
C ILE A 185 -86.12 -57.44 4.90
N LEU A 186 -85.40 -58.35 4.24
CA LEU A 186 -85.98 -59.47 3.49
C LEU A 186 -86.78 -60.40 4.42
N PHE A 187 -86.27 -60.66 5.63
CA PHE A 187 -86.96 -61.46 6.65
C PHE A 187 -88.24 -60.80 7.17
N ILE A 188 -88.26 -59.47 7.31
CA ILE A 188 -89.45 -58.72 7.76
C ILE A 188 -90.51 -58.64 6.64
N LEU A 189 -90.10 -58.55 5.37
CA LEU A 189 -91.03 -58.54 4.24
C LEU A 189 -91.66 -59.92 3.98
N CYS A 190 -90.95 -61.02 4.24
CA CYS A 190 -91.51 -62.37 4.13
C CYS A 190 -92.53 -62.72 5.22
N ASN A 191 -92.51 -62.03 6.36
CA ASN A 191 -93.34 -62.35 7.54
C ASN A 191 -94.41 -61.27 7.84
N ARG A 192 -94.76 -60.45 6.86
CA ARG A 192 -95.78 -59.41 7.01
C ARG A 192 -97.11 -59.89 6.43
N GLU A 193 -98.03 -60.29 7.29
CA GLU A 193 -99.41 -60.60 6.91
C GLU A 193 -100.18 -59.31 6.62
N ASN A 194 -100.95 -59.29 5.53
CA ASN A 194 -101.86 -58.19 5.20
C ASN A 194 -103.24 -58.50 5.79
N ASP A 195 -103.67 -57.71 6.77
CA ASP A 195 -104.91 -57.88 7.56
C ASP A 195 -106.24 -57.73 6.80
N ALA A 196 -106.26 -57.74 5.46
CA ALA A 196 -107.47 -57.49 4.67
C ALA A 196 -107.87 -58.61 3.69
N THR A 197 -106.99 -59.56 3.36
CA THR A 197 -107.30 -60.72 2.50
C THR A 197 -106.31 -61.84 2.82
N GLY A 198 -106.73 -62.88 3.56
CA GLY A 198 -105.88 -64.00 4.02
C GLY A 198 -105.30 -64.88 2.90
N THR A 199 -104.33 -64.35 2.16
CA THR A 199 -103.54 -65.02 1.13
C THR A 199 -102.10 -64.52 1.17
N SER A 200 -101.15 -65.44 1.23
CA SER A 200 -99.69 -65.15 1.26
C SER A 200 -99.20 -64.61 -0.09
N PRO A 201 -98.37 -63.55 -0.13
CA PRO A 201 -97.77 -63.02 -1.37
C PRO A 201 -96.86 -63.99 -2.16
N SER A 202 -96.59 -65.19 -1.63
CA SER A 202 -95.78 -66.21 -2.30
C SER A 202 -96.47 -66.91 -3.49
N GLU A 203 -97.74 -66.62 -3.78
CA GLU A 203 -98.45 -67.16 -4.96
C GLU A 203 -98.55 -66.18 -6.16
N LEU A 204 -98.14 -64.92 -6.01
CA LEU A 204 -98.25 -63.88 -7.06
C LEU A 204 -96.94 -63.59 -7.83
N LEU A 205 -95.82 -64.23 -7.46
CA LEU A 205 -94.51 -63.97 -8.08
C LEU A 205 -93.79 -65.23 -8.61
N VAL A 206 -94.44 -66.40 -8.63
CA VAL A 206 -93.90 -67.61 -9.26
C VAL A 206 -94.52 -67.80 -10.64
N GLY A 207 -94.11 -66.95 -11.58
CA GLY A 207 -94.17 -67.28 -13.00
C GLY A 207 -93.31 -68.53 -13.25
N ARG A 208 -93.94 -69.58 -13.77
CA ARG A 208 -93.32 -70.87 -14.09
C ARG A 208 -92.09 -70.71 -15.00
N ASN A 209 -91.07 -71.53 -14.72
CA ASN A 209 -89.90 -71.88 -15.56
C ASN A 209 -88.81 -70.82 -15.75
N LEU A 210 -87.91 -70.71 -14.76
CA LEU A 210 -86.52 -70.27 -14.98
C LEU A 210 -85.56 -71.41 -14.63
N PRO A 211 -84.62 -71.79 -15.52
CA PRO A 211 -83.69 -72.89 -15.29
C PRO A 211 -82.68 -72.56 -14.17
N ARG A 212 -82.15 -73.61 -13.54
CA ARG A 212 -81.23 -73.49 -12.40
C ARG A 212 -79.90 -72.88 -12.85
N PRO A 213 -79.21 -72.09 -11.99
CA PRO A 213 -77.90 -71.53 -12.31
C PRO A 213 -76.87 -72.63 -12.64
N GLY A 214 -76.44 -72.70 -13.91
CA GLY A 214 -75.50 -73.70 -14.41
C GLY A 214 -75.48 -73.84 -15.95
N ASP A 215 -76.57 -73.51 -16.64
CA ASP A 215 -76.76 -73.75 -18.08
C ASP A 215 -76.56 -72.51 -18.99
N TRP A 216 -75.72 -71.54 -18.61
CA TRP A 216 -75.48 -70.37 -19.45
C TRP A 216 -74.38 -70.65 -20.48
N ILE A 217 -74.79 -70.99 -21.71
CA ILE A 217 -73.92 -70.95 -22.89
C ILE A 217 -73.79 -69.49 -23.32
N ALA A 218 -72.56 -68.98 -23.39
CA ALA A 218 -72.25 -67.62 -23.83
C ALA A 218 -72.48 -67.47 -25.35
N PRO A 219 -73.12 -66.39 -25.84
CA PRO A 219 -73.08 -66.05 -27.25
C PRO A 219 -71.73 -65.40 -27.59
N GLY A 220 -71.18 -65.79 -28.74
CA GLY A 220 -69.85 -65.39 -29.23
C GLY A 220 -69.71 -63.97 -29.73
#